data_AF-A0A662HQC3-F1
#
_entry.id   AF-A0A662HQC3-F1
#
_cell.length_a   1.000
_cell.length_b   1.000
_cell.length_c   1.000
_cell.angle_alpha   90.00
_cell.angle_beta   90.00
_cell.angle_gamma   90.00
#
_symmetry.space_group_name_H-M   'P 1'
#
loop_
_entity.id
_entity.type
_entity.pdbx_description
1 polymer ?
#
loop_
_entity_poly.entity_id
_entity_poly.type
_entity_poly.pdbx_seq_one_letter_code
_entity_poly.pdbx_strand_id
1 'polypeptide(L)'
;MAPEEDVYRTLDSVLIEIPDQNIVDHIKLDIGTMVVVIDGRNVGRLGKVKSITPVFKRKNYLVELEDPSGNKFSTVLKYIFPVGIDAPLITVSGEQV
;
A
#
# COMPACT_ATOMS: atom_id res chain seq x y z
N MET A 1 18.44 -20.43 13.81
CA MET A 1 17.05 -20.07 13.49
C MET A 1 17.00 -18.56 13.47
N ALA A 2 16.68 -17.94 12.34
CA ALA A 2 16.63 -16.47 12.23
C ALA A 2 15.44 -15.93 13.06
N PRO A 3 15.51 -14.71 13.61
CA PRO A 3 14.39 -14.10 14.32
C PRO A 3 13.21 -13.87 13.37
N GLU A 4 11.99 -14.11 13.85
CA GLU A 4 10.74 -13.96 13.09
C GLU A 4 10.45 -12.48 12.73
N GLU A 5 11.05 -11.53 13.46
CA GLU A 5 10.88 -10.08 13.25
C GLU A 5 11.54 -9.54 11.97
N ASP A 6 12.57 -10.20 11.44
CA ASP A 6 13.34 -9.71 10.28
C ASP A 6 12.54 -9.71 8.95
N VAL A 7 11.27 -10.12 9.00
CA VAL A 7 10.37 -10.24 7.85
C VAL A 7 9.57 -8.94 7.61
N TYR A 8 9.32 -8.15 8.65
CA TYR A 8 8.45 -6.96 8.58
C TYR A 8 9.24 -5.66 8.35
N ARG A 9 8.69 -4.75 7.55
CA ARG A 9 9.31 -3.43 7.31
C ARG A 9 8.31 -2.31 7.49
N THR A 10 8.84 -1.14 7.85
CA THR A 10 8.04 0.10 7.93
C THR A 10 7.35 0.39 6.60
N LEU A 11 6.10 0.86 6.67
CA LEU A 11 5.20 1.17 5.54
C LEU A 11 4.60 -0.05 4.83
N ASP A 12 4.90 -1.27 5.30
CA ASP A 12 4.11 -2.44 4.95
C ASP A 12 2.80 -2.47 5.75
N SER A 13 1.86 -3.32 5.32
CA SER A 13 0.62 -3.59 6.05
C SER A 13 0.58 -5.05 6.51
N VAL A 14 -0.12 -5.31 7.61
CA VAL A 14 -0.43 -6.68 8.07
C VAL A 14 -1.94 -6.85 8.17
N LEU A 15 -2.42 -8.03 7.76
CA LEU A 15 -3.79 -8.44 8.01
C LEU A 15 -3.83 -9.14 9.37
N ILE A 16 -4.74 -8.70 10.24
CA ILE A 16 -4.91 -9.28 11.58
C ILE A 16 -6.34 -9.76 11.80
N GLU A 17 -6.49 -10.79 12.62
CA GLU A 17 -7.78 -11.26 13.12
C GLU A 17 -8.27 -10.38 14.28
N ILE A 18 -9.59 -10.27 14.43
CA ILE A 18 -10.22 -9.61 15.58
C ILE A 18 -11.21 -10.61 16.20
N PRO A 19 -11.20 -10.82 17.53
CA PRO A 19 -10.45 -10.05 18.53
C PRO A 19 -9.02 -10.53 18.81
N ASP A 20 -8.62 -11.70 18.29
CA ASP A 20 -7.41 -12.40 18.75
C ASP A 20 -6.08 -11.76 18.32
N GLN A 21 -6.11 -10.79 17.40
CA GLN A 21 -4.94 -10.04 16.91
C GLN A 21 -3.83 -10.90 16.28
N ASN A 22 -4.15 -12.12 15.84
CA ASN A 22 -3.23 -12.96 15.10
C ASN A 22 -2.90 -12.33 13.74
N ILE A 23 -1.63 -12.33 13.35
CA ILE A 23 -1.22 -11.91 11.99
C ILE A 23 -1.55 -13.04 11.02
N VAL A 24 -2.44 -12.76 10.07
CA VAL A 24 -2.87 -13.71 9.02
C VAL A 24 -1.98 -13.58 7.79
N ASP A 25 -1.63 -12.35 7.43
CA ASP A 25 -0.88 -12.07 6.20
C ASP A 25 -0.05 -10.77 6.30
N HIS A 26 0.97 -10.66 5.46
CA HIS A 26 1.89 -9.52 5.36
C HIS A 26 1.94 -8.97 3.94
N ILE A 27 1.41 -7.76 3.77
CA ILE A 27 1.41 -7.04 2.50
C ILE A 27 2.65 -6.15 2.44
N LYS A 28 3.68 -6.65 1.75
CA LYS A 28 4.90 -5.90 1.49
C LYS A 28 4.63 -4.76 0.52
N LEU A 29 5.16 -3.59 0.85
CA LEU A 29 5.15 -2.45 -0.05
C LEU A 29 6.29 -2.60 -1.06
N ASP A 30 5.94 -2.94 -2.30
CA ASP A 30 6.88 -3.04 -3.42
C ASP A 30 6.19 -2.62 -4.73
N ILE A 31 6.95 -2.64 -5.82
CA ILE A 31 6.40 -2.46 -7.17
C ILE A 31 5.38 -3.57 -7.43
N GLY A 32 4.20 -3.17 -7.88
CA GLY A 32 3.08 -4.06 -8.12
C GLY A 32 2.12 -4.19 -6.94
N THR A 33 2.43 -3.67 -5.75
CA THR A 33 1.47 -3.69 -4.64
C THR A 33 0.28 -2.77 -4.94
N MET A 34 -0.94 -3.21 -4.63
CA MET A 34 -2.13 -2.37 -4.65
C MET A 34 -2.20 -1.54 -3.37
N VAL A 35 -2.41 -0.25 -3.54
CA VAL A 35 -2.44 0.71 -2.45
C VAL A 35 -3.63 1.64 -2.57
N VAL A 36 -4.12 2.10 -1.43
CA VAL A 36 -5.08 3.22 -1.35
C VAL A 36 -4.36 4.47 -0.86
N VAL A 37 -4.71 5.62 -1.41
CA VAL A 37 -4.19 6.91 -0.94
C VAL A 37 -5.03 7.39 0.24
N ILE A 38 -4.39 7.64 1.38
CA ILE A 38 -5.05 8.02 2.65
C ILE A 38 -4.94 9.51 2.98
N ASP A 39 -4.06 10.26 2.30
CA ASP A 39 -3.91 11.72 2.52
C ASP A 39 -3.43 12.43 1.23
N GLY A 40 -3.58 13.76 1.17
CA GLY A 40 -3.19 14.63 0.06
C GLY A 40 -4.29 14.87 -0.99
N ARG A 41 -3.88 15.25 -2.22
CA ARG A 41 -4.83 15.59 -3.30
C ARG A 41 -5.54 14.36 -3.89
N ASN A 42 -4.92 13.19 -3.80
CA ASN A 42 -5.39 11.95 -4.44
C ASN A 42 -6.10 11.01 -3.46
N VAL A 43 -6.56 11.49 -2.30
CA VAL A 43 -7.22 10.68 -1.25
C VAL A 43 -8.36 9.83 -1.81
N GLY A 44 -8.46 8.60 -1.32
CA GLY A 44 -9.50 7.63 -1.70
C GLY A 44 -9.22 6.91 -3.02
N ARG A 45 -8.23 7.35 -3.80
CA ARG A 45 -7.87 6.67 -5.05
C ARG A 45 -7.14 5.37 -4.75
N LEU A 46 -7.54 4.33 -5.47
CA LEU A 46 -6.84 3.06 -5.55
C LEU A 46 -5.88 3.06 -6.75
N GLY A 47 -4.74 2.41 -6.59
CA GLY A 47 -3.82 2.20 -7.69
C GLY A 47 -2.76 1.17 -7.39
N LYS A 48 -2.13 0.66 -8.44
CA LYS A 48 -0.98 -0.25 -8.37
C LYS A 48 0.32 0.54 -8.40
N VAL A 49 1.27 0.21 -7.53
CA VAL A 49 2.59 0.85 -7.50
C VAL A 49 3.36 0.50 -8.77
N LYS A 50 3.76 1.52 -9.55
CA LYS A 50 4.56 1.35 -10.77
C LYS A 50 6.02 1.67 -10.56
N SER A 51 6.31 2.72 -9.79
CA SER A 51 7.68 3.12 -9.50
C SER A 51 7.77 3.78 -8.12
N ILE A 52 8.94 3.63 -7.47
CA ILE A 52 9.28 4.29 -6.22
C ILE A 52 10.60 5.01 -6.44
N THR A 53 10.57 6.34 -6.43
CA THR A 53 11.75 7.18 -6.63
C THR A 53 12.28 7.70 -5.29
N PRO A 54 13.53 7.35 -4.92
CA PRO A 54 14.14 7.80 -3.68
C PRO A 54 14.34 9.32 -3.64
N VAL A 55 14.00 9.93 -2.50
CA VAL A 55 14.31 11.34 -2.19
C VAL A 55 14.79 11.49 -0.74
N PHE A 56 14.94 12.71 -0.22
CA PHE A 56 15.30 12.90 1.18
C PHE A 56 14.20 12.39 2.14
N LYS A 57 14.58 11.42 2.99
CA LYS A 57 13.75 10.63 3.91
C LYS A 57 12.82 9.63 3.18
N ARG A 58 12.91 8.34 3.56
CA ARG A 58 12.12 7.23 2.98
C ARG A 58 10.63 7.55 2.88
N LYS A 59 10.02 8.06 3.94
CA LYS A 59 8.59 8.40 3.96
C LYS A 59 8.13 9.42 2.89
N ASN A 60 9.06 10.18 2.31
CA ASN A 60 8.78 11.18 1.29
C ASN A 60 9.09 10.69 -0.13
N TYR A 61 9.57 9.44 -0.30
CA TYR A 61 9.83 8.89 -1.64
C TYR A 61 8.61 9.06 -2.52
N LEU A 62 8.85 9.52 -3.75
CA LEU A 62 7.80 9.75 -4.72
C LEU A 62 7.37 8.40 -5.27
N VAL A 63 6.07 8.17 -5.33
CA VAL A 63 5.48 6.94 -5.84
C VAL A 63 4.57 7.28 -7.00
N GLU A 64 4.77 6.60 -8.11
CA GLU A 64 3.84 6.61 -9.23
C GLU A 64 2.89 5.42 -9.13
N LEU A 65 1.60 5.73 -9.23
CA LEU A 65 0.49 4.81 -9.15
C LEU A 65 -0.26 4.80 -10.48
N GLU A 66 -0.83 3.66 -10.82
CA GLU A 66 -1.73 3.49 -11.96
C GLU A 66 -3.06 2.94 -11.47
N ASP A 67 -4.16 3.62 -11.80
CA ASP A 67 -5.50 3.13 -11.50
C ASP A 67 -5.94 2.04 -12.50
N PRO A 68 -7.01 1.27 -12.20
CA PRO A 68 -7.51 0.22 -13.10
C PRO A 68 -7.90 0.73 -14.50
N SER A 69 -8.23 2.02 -14.61
CA SER A 69 -8.57 2.69 -15.88
C SER A 69 -7.32 3.11 -16.68
N GLY A 70 -6.12 2.86 -16.15
CA GLY A 70 -4.84 3.18 -16.79
C GLY A 70 -4.35 4.61 -16.58
N ASN A 71 -5.02 5.43 -15.78
CA ASN A 71 -4.53 6.77 -15.47
C ASN A 71 -3.40 6.70 -14.45
N LYS A 72 -2.35 7.47 -14.72
CA LYS A 72 -1.19 7.58 -13.84
C LYS A 72 -1.30 8.81 -12.97
N PHE A 73 -0.90 8.66 -11.71
CA PHE A 73 -0.83 9.76 -10.75
C PHE A 73 0.28 9.50 -9.74
N SER A 74 0.74 10.55 -9.08
CA SER A 74 1.86 10.46 -8.14
C SER A 74 1.48 10.96 -6.76
N THR A 75 2.12 10.37 -5.75
CA THR A 75 2.03 10.76 -4.34
C THR A 75 3.33 10.40 -3.63
N VAL A 76 3.38 10.44 -2.31
CA VAL A 76 4.54 10.04 -1.51
C VAL A 76 4.24 8.81 -0.66
N LEU A 77 5.30 8.08 -0.26
CA LEU A 77 5.18 6.86 0.54
C LEU A 77 4.35 7.00 1.82
N LYS A 78 4.42 8.14 2.52
CA LYS A 78 3.61 8.39 3.73
C LYS A 78 2.10 8.46 3.48
N TYR A 79 1.66 8.62 2.22
CA TYR A 79 0.26 8.85 1.85
C TYR A 79 -0.40 7.63 1.23
N ILE A 80 0.33 6.52 1.09
CA ILE A 80 -0.22 5.28 0.56
C ILE A 80 -0.33 4.24 1.68
N PHE A 81 -1.35 3.40 1.57
CA PHE A 81 -1.58 2.29 2.48
C PHE A 81 -1.73 1.01 1.64
N PRO A 82 -0.84 0.01 1.79
CA PRO A 82 -0.95 -1.28 1.12
C PRO A 82 -2.23 -2.01 1.50
N VAL A 83 -2.99 -2.47 0.50
CA VAL A 83 -4.28 -3.17 0.66
C VAL A 83 -4.31 -4.56 -0.01
N GLY A 84 -3.32 -4.89 -0.83
CA GLY A 84 -3.21 -6.22 -1.46
C GLY A 84 -2.15 -6.26 -2.55
N ILE A 85 -1.99 -7.43 -3.19
CA ILE A 85 -1.03 -7.64 -4.29
C ILE A 85 -1.78 -7.76 -5.64
N ASP A 86 -2.69 -8.73 -5.75
CA ASP A 86 -3.46 -8.98 -6.98
C ASP A 86 -4.90 -8.44 -6.92
N ALA A 87 -5.49 -8.47 -5.74
CA ALA A 87 -6.79 -7.88 -5.42
C ALA A 87 -6.72 -7.27 -4.03
N PRO A 88 -7.51 -6.22 -3.73
CA PRO A 88 -7.58 -5.70 -2.38
C PRO A 88 -8.16 -6.80 -1.46
N LEU A 89 -7.44 -7.12 -0.38
CA LEU A 89 -7.89 -8.10 0.63
C LEU A 89 -9.10 -7.59 1.44
N ILE A 90 -9.43 -6.30 1.26
CA ILE A 90 -10.56 -5.62 1.87
C ILE A 90 -11.44 -5.01 0.79
N THR A 91 -12.76 -5.02 1.01
CA THR A 91 -13.70 -4.29 0.15
C THR A 91 -13.53 -2.79 0.39
N VAL A 92 -13.06 -2.06 -0.62
CA VAL A 92 -12.99 -0.59 -0.57
C VAL A 92 -14.30 -0.05 -1.15
N SER A 93 -15.21 0.37 -0.27
CA SER A 93 -16.54 0.87 -0.63
C SER A 93 -16.51 2.30 -1.22
N GLY A 94 -15.64 2.53 -2.21
CA GLY A 94 -15.47 3.79 -2.93
C GLY A 94 -15.65 3.67 -4.45
N GLU A 95 -15.80 2.46 -5.00
CA GLU A 95 -16.32 2.27 -6.34
C GLU A 95 -17.83 2.56 -6.33
N GLN A 96 -18.22 3.76 -6.74
CA GLN A 96 -19.50 3.89 -7.43
C GLN A 96 -19.35 3.18 -8.77
N VAL A 97 -20.29 2.25 -8.99
CA VAL A 97 -20.75 1.65 -10.26
C VAL A 97 -20.18 2.27 -11.53
#